data_AF-A0A7S0E2T5-F1
#
_entry.id   AF-A0A7S0E2T5-F1
#
_cell.length_a   1.000
_cell.length_b   1.000
_cell.length_c   1.000
_cell.angle_alpha   90.00
_cell.angle_beta   90.00
_cell.angle_gamma   90.00
#
_symmetry.space_group_name_H-M   'P 1'
#
loop_
_entity.id
_entity.type
_entity.pdbx_description
1 polymer ?
#
loop_
_entity_poly.entity_id
_entity_poly.type
_entity_poly.pdbx_seq_one_letter_code
_entity_poly.pdbx_strand_id
1 'polypeptide(L)'
;MPRKTLICICLFFLLLPHAGPVQASRSHIWPEGTWEREYGSLHERILRGDVEEGDRKFLVWTCGRTFSNDDCAGYANRLLGLASAFLASVLSSRALIVLWHGDESLQLHNFFRSSLIDWRFTERVKSAVGDPRQLAWTELDFTSWHLSRWDHTSRTLLVSMEKGDFRDMWRSNMQAIRRMGITRMRSWAG
;
A
#
# COMPACT_ATOMS: atom_id res chain seq x y z
N MET A 1 -13.49 -10.66 -29.69
CA MET A 1 -12.38 -10.62 -28.71
C MET A 1 -12.57 -9.40 -27.83
N PRO A 2 -12.88 -9.51 -26.53
CA PRO A 2 -13.10 -8.32 -25.72
C PRO A 2 -11.74 -7.74 -25.30
N ARG A 3 -11.53 -6.46 -25.62
CA ARG A 3 -10.41 -5.65 -25.14
C ARG A 3 -10.55 -5.55 -23.62
N LYS A 4 -9.63 -6.17 -22.87
CA LYS A 4 -9.58 -6.08 -21.41
C LYS A 4 -9.06 -4.69 -21.04
N THR A 5 -9.94 -3.89 -20.43
CA THR A 5 -9.64 -2.58 -19.87
C THR A 5 -8.53 -2.71 -18.83
N LEU A 6 -7.41 -2.01 -19.05
CA LEU A 6 -6.37 -1.80 -18.05
C LEU A 6 -6.99 -0.90 -16.96
N ILE A 7 -7.52 -1.48 -15.88
CA ILE A 7 -7.83 -0.70 -14.68
C ILE A 7 -6.49 -0.46 -13.99
N CYS A 8 -5.85 0.63 -14.41
CA CYS A 8 -4.71 1.16 -13.71
C CYS A 8 -5.19 1.57 -12.31
N ILE A 9 -4.57 1.03 -11.27
CA ILE A 9 -4.73 1.50 -9.88
C ILE A 9 -4.30 2.99 -9.73
N CYS A 10 -3.89 3.65 -10.83
CA CYS A 10 -3.67 5.08 -10.94
C CYS A 10 -4.94 5.96 -10.91
N LEU A 11 -6.16 5.40 -10.97
CA LEU A 11 -7.39 6.22 -11.02
C LEU A 11 -7.67 7.06 -9.77
N PHE A 12 -6.84 6.96 -8.71
CA PHE A 12 -6.91 7.82 -7.53
C PHE A 12 -5.89 8.96 -7.47
N PHE A 13 -4.87 8.98 -8.34
CA PHE A 13 -3.75 9.95 -8.22
C PHE A 13 -3.78 11.13 -9.19
N LEU A 14 -4.70 11.18 -10.15
CA LEU A 14 -4.86 12.35 -11.05
C LEU A 14 -5.65 13.52 -10.43
N LEU A 15 -5.99 13.47 -9.13
CA LEU A 15 -6.90 14.45 -8.49
C LEU A 15 -6.33 15.14 -7.23
N LEU A 16 -5.04 15.01 -6.92
CA LEU A 16 -4.42 15.73 -5.80
C LEU A 16 -3.66 16.98 -6.29
N PRO A 17 -4.21 18.20 -6.14
CA PRO A 17 -3.40 19.41 -6.22
C PRO A 17 -2.65 19.61 -4.89
N HIS A 18 -1.34 19.84 -5.00
CA HIS A 18 -0.43 20.41 -4.00
C HIS A 18 -0.83 20.30 -2.52
N ALA A 19 -0.31 19.27 -1.84
CA ALA A 19 -0.08 19.34 -0.40
C ALA A 19 1.35 19.86 -0.17
N GLY A 20 1.49 20.93 0.61
CA GLY A 20 2.78 21.48 1.02
C GLY A 20 3.63 20.47 1.82
N PRO A 21 4.90 20.81 2.12
CA PRO A 21 5.87 19.85 2.60
C PRO A 21 5.50 19.36 4.00
N VAL A 22 4.97 18.13 4.07
CA VAL A 22 4.98 17.34 5.30
C VAL A 22 6.45 17.02 5.57
N GLN A 23 6.97 17.52 6.69
CA GLN A 23 8.31 17.15 7.19
C GLN A 23 8.30 15.68 7.63
N ALA A 24 8.32 14.78 6.66
CA ALA A 24 8.77 13.41 6.84
C ALA A 24 10.27 13.43 7.15
N SER A 25 10.73 12.51 7.99
CA SER A 25 12.14 12.38 8.35
C SER A 25 13.01 12.42 7.11
N ARG A 26 14.08 13.21 7.19
CA ARG A 26 15.03 13.67 6.15
C ARG A 26 15.55 12.71 5.06
N SER A 27 15.10 11.47 4.89
CA SER A 27 15.79 10.54 4.01
C SER A 27 15.29 10.44 2.58
N HIS A 28 14.03 10.70 2.21
CA HIS A 28 13.61 10.55 0.79
C HIS A 28 12.41 11.46 0.43
N ILE A 29 12.69 12.57 -0.26
CA ILE A 29 11.68 13.34 -0.99
C ILE A 29 11.85 12.97 -2.46
N TRP A 30 10.86 12.29 -3.03
CA TRP A 30 10.85 11.93 -4.45
C TRP A 30 10.64 13.19 -5.32
N PRO A 31 11.39 13.40 -6.41
CA PRO A 31 11.14 14.50 -7.34
C PRO A 31 9.75 14.40 -7.98
N GLU A 32 9.12 15.56 -8.21
CA GLU A 32 7.78 15.64 -8.78
C GLU A 32 7.66 14.87 -10.10
N GLY A 33 6.61 14.07 -10.24
CA GLY A 33 6.32 13.31 -11.46
C GLY A 33 7.26 12.12 -11.74
N THR A 34 8.10 11.72 -10.78
CA THR A 34 9.02 10.57 -10.95
C THR A 34 8.90 9.46 -9.90
N TRP A 35 8.15 9.70 -8.82
CA TRP A 35 8.04 8.80 -7.68
C TRP A 35 7.61 7.37 -8.05
N GLU A 36 6.77 7.16 -9.07
CA GLU A 36 6.35 5.79 -9.46
C GLU A 36 7.53 4.96 -9.94
N ARG A 37 8.41 5.56 -10.74
CA ARG A 37 9.60 4.87 -11.29
C ARG A 37 10.65 4.66 -10.22
N GLU A 38 10.81 5.63 -9.34
CA GLU A 38 11.78 5.54 -8.26
C GLU A 38 11.36 4.50 -7.22
N TYR A 39 10.08 4.48 -6.84
CA TYR A 39 9.53 3.41 -6.01
C TYR A 39 9.62 2.05 -6.69
N GLY A 40 9.32 1.97 -8.00
CA GLY A 40 9.49 0.71 -8.76
C GLY A 40 10.94 0.19 -8.73
N SER A 41 11.91 1.07 -8.93
CA SER A 41 13.34 0.76 -8.82
C SER A 41 13.74 0.32 -7.41
N LEU A 42 13.30 1.06 -6.38
CA LEU A 42 13.52 0.68 -4.98
C LEU A 42 12.94 -0.71 -4.67
N HIS A 43 11.69 -0.93 -5.06
CA HIS A 43 10.97 -2.18 -4.85
C HIS A 43 11.73 -3.35 -5.49
N GLU A 44 12.12 -3.22 -6.75
CA GLU A 44 12.90 -4.24 -7.44
C GLU A 44 14.24 -4.54 -6.74
N ARG A 45 14.99 -3.51 -6.35
CA ARG A 45 16.26 -3.66 -5.64
C ARG A 45 16.09 -4.37 -4.30
N ILE A 46 15.05 -4.06 -3.53
CA ILE A 46 14.73 -4.76 -2.26
C ILE A 46 14.44 -6.24 -2.53
N LEU A 47 13.64 -6.56 -3.55
CA LEU A 47 13.33 -7.95 -3.89
C LEU A 47 14.57 -8.72 -4.34
N ARG A 48 15.45 -8.08 -5.12
CA ARG A 48 16.73 -8.65 -5.57
C ARG A 48 17.77 -8.76 -4.46
N GLY A 49 17.61 -8.00 -3.38
CA GLY A 49 18.65 -7.91 -2.34
C GLY A 49 19.83 -7.05 -2.77
N ASP A 50 19.61 -6.11 -3.68
CA ASP A 50 20.60 -5.11 -4.15
C ASP A 50 20.65 -3.87 -3.23
N VAL A 51 20.12 -4.02 -2.01
CA VAL A 51 20.13 -3.04 -0.93
C VAL A 51 20.78 -3.69 0.29
N GLU A 52 21.42 -2.88 1.12
CA GLU A 52 21.99 -3.35 2.39
C GLU A 52 20.91 -4.03 3.25
N GLU A 53 21.29 -5.06 4.01
CA GLU A 53 20.33 -5.89 4.76
C GLU A 53 19.50 -5.07 5.76
N GLY A 54 20.08 -4.03 6.37
CA GLY A 54 19.37 -3.10 7.26
C GLY A 54 18.33 -2.20 6.58
N ASP A 55 18.50 -1.97 5.27
CA ASP A 55 17.60 -1.15 4.45
C ASP A 55 16.64 -2.00 3.61
N ARG A 56 16.77 -3.34 3.68
CA ARG A 56 15.92 -4.29 2.98
C ARG A 56 14.56 -4.46 3.66
N LYS A 57 13.72 -3.42 3.55
CA LYS A 57 12.47 -3.32 4.31
C LYS A 57 11.25 -3.75 3.50
N PHE A 58 10.37 -4.52 4.14
CA PHE A 58 9.13 -5.05 3.56
C PHE A 58 7.90 -4.50 4.28
N LEU A 59 6.83 -4.30 3.53
CA LEU A 59 5.48 -4.10 4.03
C LEU A 59 4.59 -5.18 3.44
N VAL A 60 4.13 -6.09 4.29
CA VAL A 60 3.33 -7.24 3.91
C VAL A 60 1.88 -6.94 4.23
N TRP A 61 1.06 -6.76 3.21
CA TRP A 61 -0.38 -6.63 3.37
C TRP A 61 -1.04 -8.01 3.34
N THR A 62 -1.98 -8.24 4.25
CA THR A 62 -2.90 -9.37 4.22
C THR A 62 -4.32 -8.89 4.50
N CYS A 63 -5.31 -9.70 4.13
CA CYS A 63 -6.67 -9.50 4.63
C CYS A 63 -6.88 -10.37 5.87
N GLY A 64 -7.25 -9.74 6.99
CA GLY A 64 -7.55 -10.44 8.22
C GLY A 64 -6.31 -10.92 9.00
N ARG A 65 -6.51 -11.22 10.29
CA ARG A 65 -5.42 -11.57 11.21
C ARG A 65 -5.12 -13.08 11.26
N THR A 66 -6.11 -13.92 10.94
CA THR A 66 -5.93 -15.38 10.96
C THR A 66 -5.39 -15.96 9.65
N PHE A 67 -5.12 -15.13 8.64
CA PHE A 67 -4.70 -15.59 7.30
C PHE A 67 -5.71 -16.55 6.67
N SER A 68 -6.99 -16.36 7.00
CA SER A 68 -8.12 -17.12 6.48
C SER A 68 -9.10 -16.18 5.76
N ASN A 69 -9.87 -16.73 4.81
CA ASN A 69 -10.85 -15.94 4.06
C ASN A 69 -12.00 -15.43 4.92
N ASP A 70 -12.32 -16.10 6.03
CA ASP A 70 -13.47 -15.79 6.89
C ASP A 70 -13.28 -14.44 7.62
N ASP A 71 -12.02 -14.06 7.84
CA ASP A 71 -11.64 -12.78 8.44
C ASP A 71 -11.54 -11.63 7.45
N CYS A 72 -11.54 -11.93 6.16
CA CYS A 72 -11.38 -10.91 5.14
C CYS A 72 -12.72 -10.22 4.84
N ALA A 73 -12.68 -8.89 4.73
CA ALA A 73 -13.83 -8.12 4.23
C ALA A 73 -14.14 -8.44 2.75
N GLY A 74 -15.21 -7.86 2.20
CA GLY A 74 -15.54 -7.99 0.78
C GLY A 74 -14.45 -7.44 -0.15
N TYR A 75 -14.48 -7.84 -1.44
CA TYR A 75 -13.43 -7.54 -2.42
C TYR A 75 -13.08 -6.05 -2.52
N ALA A 76 -14.08 -5.16 -2.52
CA ALA A 76 -13.87 -3.71 -2.57
C ALA A 76 -13.08 -3.18 -1.37
N ASN A 77 -13.38 -3.68 -0.16
CA ASN A 77 -12.66 -3.30 1.05
C ASN A 77 -11.21 -3.83 1.01
N ARG A 78 -10.99 -5.02 0.45
CA ARG A 78 -9.64 -5.57 0.24
C ARG A 78 -8.82 -4.69 -0.72
N LEU A 79 -9.39 -4.29 -1.85
CA LEU A 79 -8.72 -3.39 -2.80
C LEU A 79 -8.36 -2.05 -2.19
N LEU A 80 -9.26 -1.50 -1.36
CA LEU A 80 -8.98 -0.25 -0.66
C LEU A 80 -7.86 -0.45 0.37
N GLY A 81 -7.89 -1.54 1.14
CA GLY A 81 -6.80 -1.86 2.06
C GLY A 81 -5.47 -2.04 1.36
N LEU A 82 -5.47 -2.63 0.18
CA LEU A 82 -4.29 -2.73 -0.66
C LEU A 82 -3.80 -1.36 -1.14
N ALA A 83 -4.69 -0.46 -1.58
CA ALA A 83 -4.32 0.89 -2.00
C ALA A 83 -3.70 1.69 -0.83
N SER A 84 -4.29 1.58 0.36
CA SER A 84 -3.76 2.15 1.59
C SER A 84 -2.37 1.58 1.91
N ALA A 85 -2.19 0.26 1.82
CA ALA A 85 -0.90 -0.40 2.04
C ALA A 85 0.17 -0.05 0.99
N PHE A 86 -0.23 0.20 -0.25
CA PHE A 86 0.68 0.69 -1.29
C PHE A 86 1.15 2.12 -0.99
N LEU A 87 0.25 3.01 -0.57
CA LEU A 87 0.66 4.34 -0.15
C LEU A 87 1.60 4.26 1.07
N ALA A 88 1.27 3.41 2.03
CA ALA A 88 2.10 3.11 3.19
C ALA A 88 3.52 2.69 2.80
N SER A 89 3.64 1.79 1.82
CA SER A 89 4.93 1.26 1.38
C SER A 89 5.77 2.30 0.67
N VAL A 90 5.15 3.18 -0.14
CA VAL A 90 5.82 4.33 -0.77
C VAL A 90 6.35 5.31 0.27
N LEU A 91 5.52 5.69 1.24
CA LEU A 91 5.88 6.67 2.28
C LEU A 91 6.93 6.17 3.27
N SER A 92 7.03 4.85 3.44
CA SER A 92 7.99 4.21 4.36
C SER A 92 9.19 3.58 3.65
N SER A 93 9.31 3.73 2.33
CA SER A 93 10.37 3.13 1.50
C SER A 93 10.50 1.62 1.70
N ARG A 94 9.36 0.92 1.70
CA ARG A 94 9.28 -0.55 1.88
C ARG A 94 8.80 -1.21 0.59
N ALA A 95 9.27 -2.41 0.28
CA ALA A 95 8.70 -3.21 -0.80
C ALA A 95 7.34 -3.78 -0.36
N LEU A 96 6.29 -3.49 -1.15
CA LEU A 96 4.94 -4.01 -0.91
C LEU A 96 4.85 -5.49 -1.30
N ILE A 97 4.44 -6.33 -0.36
CA ILE A 97 4.13 -7.73 -0.59
C ILE A 97 2.66 -7.96 -0.25
N VAL A 98 1.96 -8.73 -1.08
CA VAL A 98 0.54 -8.99 -0.91
C VAL A 98 0.29 -10.48 -0.66
N LEU A 99 -0.30 -10.76 0.50
CA LEU A 99 -0.87 -12.04 0.86
C LEU A 99 -2.37 -11.98 0.61
N TRP A 100 -2.77 -12.40 -0.58
CA TRP A 100 -4.17 -12.43 -0.96
C TRP A 100 -4.79 -13.78 -0.61
N HIS A 101 -5.65 -13.79 0.40
CA HIS A 101 -6.52 -14.93 0.70
C HIS A 101 -7.76 -14.84 -0.18
N GLY A 102 -8.25 -15.96 -0.73
CA GLY A 102 -9.32 -15.90 -1.72
C GLY A 102 -9.51 -17.20 -2.49
N ASP A 103 -10.66 -17.27 -3.14
CA ASP A 103 -10.83 -18.13 -4.31
C ASP A 103 -9.76 -17.78 -5.36
N GLU A 104 -9.18 -18.79 -6.02
CA GLU A 104 -8.16 -18.63 -7.05
C GLU A 104 -8.64 -17.74 -8.21
N SER A 105 -9.92 -17.81 -8.57
CA SER A 105 -10.53 -16.96 -9.58
C SER A 105 -10.53 -15.48 -9.21
N LEU A 106 -10.52 -15.16 -7.91
CA LEU A 106 -10.51 -13.80 -7.36
C LEU A 106 -9.10 -13.31 -6.98
N GLN A 107 -8.06 -13.96 -7.45
CA GLN A 107 -6.69 -13.51 -7.21
C GLN A 107 -6.38 -12.21 -7.96
N LEU A 108 -5.63 -11.30 -7.33
CA LEU A 108 -5.23 -10.00 -7.89
C LEU A 108 -4.61 -10.11 -9.29
N HIS A 109 -3.75 -11.11 -9.51
CA HIS A 109 -3.02 -11.28 -10.77
C HIS A 109 -3.93 -11.61 -11.97
N ASN A 110 -5.18 -12.03 -11.72
CA ASN A 110 -6.16 -12.27 -12.78
C ASN A 110 -6.74 -10.96 -13.34
N PHE A 111 -6.72 -9.88 -12.54
CA PHE A 111 -7.34 -8.60 -12.89
C PHE A 111 -6.34 -7.46 -13.06
N PHE A 112 -5.22 -7.52 -12.33
CA PHE A 112 -4.23 -6.46 -12.27
C PHE A 112 -2.85 -6.96 -12.69
N ARG A 113 -2.17 -6.14 -13.48
CA ARG A 113 -0.77 -6.32 -13.86
C ARG A 113 -0.04 -5.01 -13.66
N SER A 114 1.19 -5.08 -13.17
CA SER A 114 2.10 -3.93 -13.08
C SER A 114 3.42 -4.29 -13.72
N SER A 115 3.97 -3.36 -14.49
CA SER A 115 5.33 -3.44 -15.01
C SER A 115 6.37 -2.83 -14.07
N LEU A 116 5.93 -2.17 -12.99
CA LEU A 116 6.79 -1.42 -12.08
C LEU A 116 7.04 -2.14 -10.75
N ILE A 117 6.09 -2.95 -10.30
CA ILE A 117 6.17 -3.61 -8.99
C ILE A 117 5.75 -5.07 -9.10
N ASP A 118 6.47 -5.94 -8.39
CA ASP A 118 6.08 -7.33 -8.20
C ASP A 118 5.65 -7.54 -6.74
N TRP A 119 4.34 -7.61 -6.51
CA TRP A 119 3.77 -7.75 -5.17
C TRP A 119 3.64 -9.20 -4.68
N ARG A 120 4.08 -10.19 -5.47
CA ARG A 120 3.81 -11.61 -5.19
C ARG A 120 4.68 -12.14 -4.07
N PHE A 121 4.10 -12.95 -3.19
CA PHE A 121 4.82 -13.66 -2.13
C PHE A 121 5.47 -14.94 -2.65
N THR A 122 6.57 -14.79 -3.40
CA THR A 122 7.36 -15.91 -3.93
C THR A 122 8.24 -16.55 -2.86
N GLU A 123 8.82 -17.73 -3.13
CA GLU A 123 9.75 -18.39 -2.19
C GLU A 123 10.96 -17.52 -1.82
N ARG A 124 11.48 -16.71 -2.76
CA ARG A 124 12.56 -15.75 -2.48
C ARG A 124 12.13 -14.65 -1.50
N VAL A 125 10.90 -14.17 -1.64
CA VAL A 125 10.35 -13.18 -0.71
C VAL A 125 10.12 -13.82 0.65
N LYS A 126 9.57 -15.03 0.68
CA LYS A 126 9.35 -15.82 1.90
C LYS A 126 10.65 -16.07 2.67
N SER A 127 11.76 -16.38 1.99
CA SER A 127 13.06 -16.56 2.66
C SER A 127 13.58 -15.26 3.28
N ALA A 128 13.27 -14.09 2.69
CA ALA A 128 13.66 -12.80 3.21
C ALA A 128 12.73 -12.30 4.33
N VAL A 129 11.43 -12.54 4.21
CA VAL A 129 10.40 -12.04 5.12
C VAL A 129 10.22 -12.95 6.34
N GLY A 130 10.39 -14.27 6.19
CA GLY A 130 10.01 -15.27 7.18
C GLY A 130 8.53 -15.69 7.07
N ASP A 131 8.06 -16.49 8.03
CA ASP A 131 6.64 -16.86 8.12
C ASP A 131 5.80 -15.66 8.59
N PRO A 132 4.89 -15.13 7.75
CA PRO A 132 4.07 -13.97 8.12
C PRO A 132 3.24 -14.19 9.39
N ARG A 133 2.88 -15.44 9.71
CA ARG A 133 2.10 -15.79 10.90
C ARG A 133 2.86 -15.59 12.21
N GLN A 134 4.18 -15.46 12.14
CA GLN A 134 5.04 -15.22 13.29
C GLN A 134 5.38 -13.73 13.48
N LEU A 135 4.96 -12.88 12.55
CA LEU A 135 5.25 -11.44 12.61
C LEU A 135 4.26 -10.72 13.52
N ALA A 136 4.76 -9.73 14.26
CA ALA A 136 3.91 -8.80 14.99
C ALA A 136 3.06 -7.99 13.99
N TRP A 137 1.75 -7.95 14.24
CA TRP A 137 0.82 -7.26 13.36
C TRP A 137 0.70 -5.78 13.72
N THR A 138 0.59 -4.93 12.70
CA THR A 138 0.34 -3.49 12.82
C THR A 138 -0.91 -3.12 12.04
N GLU A 139 -1.85 -2.43 12.70
CA GLU A 139 -3.02 -1.90 12.01
C GLU A 139 -2.63 -0.70 11.15
N LEU A 140 -3.06 -0.70 9.88
CA LEU A 140 -2.96 0.50 9.05
C LEU A 140 -4.07 1.48 9.42
N ASP A 141 -3.79 2.33 10.40
CA ASP A 141 -4.67 3.42 10.78
C ASP A 141 -4.15 4.77 10.27
N PHE A 142 -4.64 5.21 9.11
CA PHE A 142 -4.40 6.54 8.54
C PHE A 142 -5.18 7.66 9.25
N THR A 143 -6.10 7.30 10.15
CA THR A 143 -6.90 8.23 10.94
C THR A 143 -6.21 8.62 12.24
N SER A 144 -5.35 7.74 12.77
CA SER A 144 -4.43 8.09 13.84
C SER A 144 -3.39 9.08 13.31
N TRP A 145 -3.29 10.23 13.96
CA TRP A 145 -2.51 11.40 13.54
C TRP A 145 -0.98 11.22 13.53
N HIS A 146 -0.46 9.99 13.51
CA HIS A 146 0.95 9.73 13.73
C HIS A 146 1.52 8.67 12.78
N LEU A 147 1.74 9.05 11.52
CA LEU A 147 2.76 8.40 10.67
C LEU A 147 4.13 8.33 11.40
N SER A 148 4.40 9.26 12.32
CA SER A 148 5.58 9.27 13.20
C SER A 148 5.64 8.16 14.24
N ARG A 149 4.55 7.43 14.48
CA ARG A 149 4.51 6.23 15.33
C ARG A 149 4.67 4.93 14.55
N TRP A 150 4.74 5.01 13.23
CA TRP A 150 4.97 3.81 12.45
C TRP A 150 6.35 3.25 12.78
N ASP A 151 6.40 1.94 12.89
CA ASP A 151 7.65 1.27 13.16
C ASP A 151 8.58 1.42 11.95
N HIS A 152 9.58 2.28 12.11
CA HIS A 152 10.61 2.54 11.11
C HIS A 152 11.85 1.64 11.28
N THR A 153 11.94 0.91 12.40
CA THR A 153 13.09 0.08 12.76
C THR A 153 12.91 -1.36 12.32
N SER A 154 11.69 -1.90 12.35
CA SER A 154 11.42 -3.25 11.90
C SER A 154 11.69 -3.41 10.42
N ARG A 155 12.40 -4.48 10.06
CA ARG A 155 12.63 -4.86 8.67
C ARG A 155 11.33 -5.20 7.96
N THR A 156 10.37 -5.82 8.65
CA THR A 156 9.09 -6.21 8.07
C THR A 156 7.94 -5.65 8.89
N LEU A 157 6.98 -5.02 8.23
CA LEU A 157 5.69 -4.66 8.80
C LEU A 157 4.62 -5.54 8.20
N LEU A 158 3.92 -6.31 9.03
CA LEU A 158 2.71 -7.01 8.62
C LEU A 158 1.51 -6.10 8.91
N VAL A 159 0.71 -5.85 7.88
CA VAL A 159 -0.44 -4.95 7.96
C VAL A 159 -1.70 -5.58 7.42
N SER A 160 -2.82 -5.24 8.03
CA SER A 160 -4.17 -5.46 7.50
C SER A 160 -5.01 -4.22 7.84
N MET A 161 -6.13 -4.09 7.17
CA MET A 161 -7.22 -3.25 7.67
C MET A 161 -8.26 -4.17 8.30
N GLU A 162 -8.72 -3.85 9.51
CA GLU A 162 -9.87 -4.56 10.07
C GLU A 162 -11.14 -4.28 9.26
N LYS A 163 -12.19 -5.07 9.49
CA LYS A 163 -13.53 -4.98 8.86
C LYS A 163 -14.25 -3.65 9.11
N GLY A 164 -13.55 -2.59 9.54
CA GLY A 164 -14.10 -1.25 9.70
C GLY A 164 -14.77 -0.79 8.42
N ASP A 165 -16.00 -0.30 8.57
CA ASP A 165 -16.86 0.12 7.47
C ASP A 165 -16.13 1.19 6.63
N PHE A 166 -16.02 0.95 5.32
CA PHE A 166 -15.45 1.84 4.31
C PHE A 166 -15.79 3.31 4.57
N ARG A 167 -17.03 3.54 5.00
CA ARG A 167 -17.61 4.86 5.22
C ARG A 167 -16.85 5.65 6.29
N ASP A 168 -16.39 5.00 7.35
CA ASP A 168 -15.80 5.67 8.50
C ASP A 168 -14.33 6.01 8.27
N MET A 169 -13.58 5.09 7.65
CA MET A 169 -12.21 5.39 7.21
C MET A 169 -12.21 6.48 6.12
N TRP A 170 -13.08 6.40 5.11
CA TRP A 170 -13.17 7.42 4.06
C TRP A 170 -13.53 8.79 4.65
N ARG A 171 -14.50 8.86 5.57
CA ARG A 171 -14.86 10.11 6.25
C ARG A 171 -13.69 10.70 7.02
N SER A 172 -12.94 9.87 7.74
CA SER A 172 -11.81 10.34 8.54
C SER A 172 -10.64 10.80 7.66
N ASN A 173 -10.29 10.04 6.62
CA ASN A 173 -9.28 10.44 5.64
C ASN A 173 -9.66 11.72 4.91
N MET A 174 -10.93 11.87 4.50
CA MET A 174 -11.43 13.10 3.88
C MET A 174 -11.41 14.29 4.84
N GLN A 175 -11.65 14.10 6.13
CA GLN A 175 -11.49 15.15 7.13
C GLN A 175 -10.02 15.55 7.29
N ALA A 176 -9.08 14.60 7.31
CA ALA A 176 -7.65 14.89 7.35
C ALA A 176 -7.19 15.64 6.08
N ILE A 177 -7.61 15.19 4.89
CA ILE A 177 -7.36 15.86 3.60
C ILE A 177 -7.88 17.30 3.60
N ARG A 178 -9.10 17.53 4.09
CA ARG A 178 -9.68 18.88 4.25
C ARG A 178 -8.89 19.75 5.23
N ARG A 179 -8.44 19.19 6.37
CA ARG A 179 -7.63 19.89 7.37
C ARG A 179 -6.23 20.26 6.84
N MET A 180 -5.70 19.49 5.90
CA MET A 180 -4.45 19.81 5.18
C MET A 180 -4.64 20.89 4.08
N GLY A 181 -5.83 21.51 3.98
CA GLY A 181 -6.09 22.61 3.05
C GLY A 181 -6.43 22.19 1.61
N ILE A 182 -6.50 20.89 1.33
CA ILE A 182 -6.82 20.35 0.00
C ILE A 182 -8.34 20.49 -0.22
N THR A 183 -8.77 21.66 -0.72
CA THR A 183 -10.19 22.08 -0.72
C THR A 183 -10.85 22.20 -2.09
N ARG A 184 -10.20 21.84 -3.19
CA ARG A 184 -10.83 21.91 -4.53
C ARG A 184 -10.72 20.61 -5.32
N MET A 185 -11.76 19.79 -5.23
CA MET A 185 -12.20 18.98 -6.36
C MET A 185 -12.98 19.93 -7.28
N ARG A 186 -12.44 20.28 -8.46
CA ARG A 186 -13.26 20.88 -9.52
C ARG A 186 -14.27 19.83 -9.96
N SER A 187 -15.56 20.16 -9.84
CA SER A 187 -16.64 19.39 -10.44
C SER A 187 -16.42 19.30 -11.95
N TRP A 188 -16.30 18.08 -12.47
CA TRP A 188 -16.47 17.83 -13.90
C TRP A 188 -17.97 17.79 -14.18
N ALA A 189 -18.55 18.96 -14.44
CA ALA A 189 -19.76 19.09 -15.24
C ALA A 189 -19.31 19.70 -16.56
N GLY A 190 -19.30 18.87 -17.60
CA GLY A 190 -19.01 19.20 -18.99
C GLY A 190 -19.53 18.06 -19.84
#